data_AF-A0A9D4DG12-F1
#
_entry.id   AF-A0A9D4DG12-F1
#
_cell.length_a   1.000
_cell.length_b   1.000
_cell.length_c   1.000
_cell.angle_alpha   90.00
_cell.angle_beta   90.00
_cell.angle_gamma   90.00
#
_symmetry.space_group_name_H-M   'P 1'
#
loop_
_entity.id
_entity.type
_entity.pdbx_description
1 polymer ?
#
loop_
_entity_poly.entity_id
_entity_poly.type
_entity_poly.pdbx_seq_one_letter_code
_entity_poly.pdbx_strand_id
1 'polypeptide(L)' 'MLAGDFNCPDINWPHQTVTKGAPDREIQQALIDYAIEHGLSQIHDQPTRKITS' A
#
# COMPACT_ATOMS: atom_id res chain seq x y z
N MET A 1 -5.47 -1.13 -16.89
CA MET A 1 -5.60 -1.13 -15.43
C MET A 1 -4.31 -1.74 -14.90
N LEU A 2 -3.43 -0.93 -14.28
CA LEU A 2 -2.26 -1.45 -13.58
C LEU A 2 -2.75 -1.92 -12.21
N ALA A 3 -2.69 -3.23 -11.96
CA ALA A 3 -2.98 -3.82 -10.68
C ALA A 3 -1.74 -4.61 -10.24
N GLY A 4 -1.29 -4.37 -9.01
CA GLY A 4 -0.16 -5.05 -8.40
C GLY A 4 -0.48 -5.36 -6.94
N ASP A 5 -0.11 -6.55 -6.49
CA ASP A 5 -0.22 -6.96 -5.09
C ASP A 5 1.04 -6.49 -4.33
N PHE A 6 0.96 -5.29 -3.77
CA PHE A 6 2.04 -4.71 -2.98
C PHE A 6 1.81 -5.03 -1.51
N ASN A 7 2.68 -5.87 -0.94
CA ASN A 7 2.67 -6.14 0.48
C ASN A 7 3.34 -4.97 1.22
N CYS A 8 2.56 -3.93 1.51
CA CYS A 8 3.00 -2.73 2.22
C CYS A 8 2.29 -2.63 3.58
N PRO A 9 2.70 -3.44 4.57
CA PRO A 9 2.02 -3.53 5.86
C PRO A 9 2.11 -2.24 6.68
N ASP A 10 3.09 -1.38 6.39
CA ASP A 10 3.30 -0.13 7.13
C ASP A 10 2.59 1.08 6.51
N ILE A 11 1.89 0.90 5.38
CA ILE A 11 1.03 1.93 4.79
C ILE A 11 -0.33 1.91 5.48
N ASN A 12 -0.68 3.05 6.09
CA ASN A 12 -2.03 3.34 6.53
C ASN A 12 -2.81 3.97 5.37
N TRP A 13 -3.40 3.12 4.53
CA TRP A 13 -4.11 3.53 3.31
C TRP A 13 -5.26 4.53 3.55
N PRO A 14 -6.11 4.38 4.58
CA PRO A 14 -7.16 5.36 4.87
C PRO A 14 -6.63 6.78 5.14
N HIS A 15 -5.42 6.89 5.69
CA HIS A 15 -4.80 8.17 6.03
C HIS A 15 -3.68 8.56 5.08
N GLN A 16 -3.37 7.73 4.07
CA GLN A 16 -2.26 7.90 3.13
C GLN A 16 -0.94 8.27 3.83
N THR A 17 -0.59 7.53 4.88
CA THR A 17 0.65 7.73 5.66
C THR A 17 1.43 6.44 5.82
N VAL A 18 2.75 6.55 6.03
CA VAL A 18 3.61 5.41 6.36
C VAL A 18 4.05 5.48 7.81
N THR A 19 4.08 4.33 8.50
CA THR A 19 4.56 4.22 9.87
C THR A 19 5.97 4.80 10.02
N LYS A 20 6.18 5.61 11.05
CA LYS A 20 7.48 6.22 11.35
C LYS A 20 8.49 5.13 11.74
N GLY A 21 9.60 5.06 11.02
CA GLY A 21 10.67 4.09 11.28
C GLY A 21 10.48 2.73 10.63
N ALA A 22 9.48 2.57 9.74
CA ALA A 22 9.31 1.36 8.95
C ALA A 22 10.56 1.08 8.09
N PRO A 23 11.00 -0.20 7.95
CA PRO A 23 12.18 -0.57 7.18
C PRO A 23 12.17 -0.06 5.73
N ASP A 24 11.01 -0.10 5.07
CA ASP A 24 10.84 0.27 3.66
C ASP A 24 10.10 1.60 3.48
N ARG A 25 10.22 2.51 4.46
CA ARG A 25 9.44 3.74 4.50
C ARG A 25 9.54 4.57 3.21
N GLU A 26 10.73 4.70 2.65
CA GLU A 26 10.96 5.53 1.46
C GLU A 26 10.19 4.99 0.24
N ILE A 27 10.23 3.67 0.04
CA ILE A 27 9.53 3.00 -1.07
C ILE A 27 8.02 3.09 -0.87
N GLN A 28 7.56 2.83 0.35
CA GLN A 28 6.14 2.89 0.68
C GLN A 28 5.59 4.33 0.57
N GLN A 29 6.40 5.34 0.89
CA GLN A 29 6.03 6.75 0.71
C GLN A 29 5.96 7.10 -0.78
N ALA A 30 6.94 6.68 -1.59
CA ALA A 30 6.91 6.89 -3.03
C ALA A 30 5.68 6.26 -3.70
N LEU A 31 5.22 5.09 -3.21
CA LEU A 31 3.99 4.45 -3.68
C LEU A 31 2.75 5.30 -3.35
N ILE A 32 2.66 5.88 -2.15
CA ILE A 32 1.58 6.79 -1.78
C ILE A 32 1.59 8.03 -2.66
N ASP A 33 2.76 8.66 -2.83
CA ASP A 33 2.92 9.87 -3.62
C ASP A 33 2.50 9.64 -5.08
N TYR A 34 2.92 8.51 -5.66
CA TYR A 34 2.51 8.09 -7.00
C TYR A 34 1.00 7.84 -7.09
N ALA A 35 0.41 7.20 -6.08
CA ALA A 35 -1.03 6.95 -6.04
C ALA A 35 -1.84 8.27 -5.99
N ILE A 36 -1.39 9.24 -5.20
CA ILE A 36 -2.00 10.57 -5.10
C ILE A 36 -1.87 11.32 -6.43
N GLU A 37 -0.66 11.38 -7.01
CA GLU A 37 -0.38 12.08 -8.27
C GLU A 37 -1.28 11.60 -9.41
N HIS A 38 -1.55 10.30 -9.47
CA HIS A 38 -2.35 9.70 -10.53
C HIS A 38 -3.82 9.46 -10.16
N GLY A 39 -4.28 9.92 -9.00
CA GLY A 39 -5.66 9.73 -8.55
C GLY A 39 -6.06 8.26 -8.39
N LEU A 40 -5.09 7.40 -8.05
CA LEU A 40 -5.30 5.99 -7.82
C LEU A 40 -5.91 5.79 -6.42
N SER A 41 -6.83 4.83 -6.33
CA SER A 41 -7.41 4.40 -5.06
C SER A 41 -7.05 2.94 -4.80
N GLN A 42 -6.83 2.60 -3.52
CA GLN A 42 -6.65 1.21 -3.14
C GLN A 42 -8.01 0.50 -3.16
N ILE A 43 -8.09 -0.61 -3.89
CA ILE A 43 -9.21 -1.55 -3.77
C ILE A 43 -8.89 -2.46 -2.60
N HIS A 44 -9.62 -2.31 -1.49
CA HIS A 44 -9.49 -3.14 -0.31
C HIS A 44 -10.25 -4.45 -0.55
N ASP A 45 -9.70 -5.33 -1.38
CA ASP A 45 -10.18 -6.71 -1.44
C ASP A 45 -9.50 -7.49 -0.32
N GLN A 46 -10.27 -8.30 0.41
CA GLN A 46 -9.83 -9.16 1.51
C GLN A 46 -8.55 -9.93 1.16
N PRO A 47 -7.75 -10.42 2.15
CA PRO A 47 -6.46 -11.07 1.87
C PRO A 47 -6.54 -12.02 0.68
N THR A 48 -5.90 -11.64 -0.41
CA THR A 48 -5.80 -12.44 -1.65
C THR A 48 -5.05 -13.74 -1.40
N ARG A 49 -4.17 -13.76 -0.40
CA ARG A 49 -3.59 -14.99 0.17
C ARG A 49 -4.47 -15.54 1.27
N LYS A 50 -5.24 -16.58 0.93
CA LYS A 50 -5.73 -17.53 1.96
C LYS A 50 -4.50 -18.18 2.61
N ILE A 51 -4.33 -17.99 3.90
CA ILE A 51 -3.42 -18.81 4.71
C ILE A 51 -4.06 -20.21 4.73
N THR A 52 -3.58 -21.14 3.93
CA THR A 52 -3.90 -22.56 4.12
C THR A 52 -3.14 -23.03 5.36
N SER A 53 -3.86 -23.22 6.46
CA SER A 53 -3.42 -24.00 7.64
C SER A 53 -3.27 -25.47 7.32
#